data_AF-A0A8T5F8Z0-F1
#
_entry.id   AF-A0A8T5F8Z0-F1
#
_cell.length_a   1.000
_cell.length_b   1.000
_cell.length_c   1.000
_cell.angle_alpha   90.00
_cell.angle_beta   90.00
_cell.angle_gamma   90.00
#
_symmetry.space_group_name_H-M   'P 1'
#
loop_
_entity.id
_entity.type
_entity.pdbx_description
1 polymer ?
#
loop_
_entity_poly.entity_id
_entity_poly.type
_entity_poly.pdbx_seq_one_letter_code
_entity_poly.pdbx_strand_id
1 'polypeptide(L)'
;MTSFLSKKKDEKSFEDRLATLPKGTKRNKLYAKKVFADFVKEQYNKTTSEVIKELQLLKNSKDLQTYEDALYGMLQDWVDWNEKKGRGNYTIIVIFSNLRKYLFHLGIKTYEQDIKEYLRFAKRKREERHPLTQKVYRQIINGHTRNPRYQVLFLMLGSSGMRIGEALNLKKRDVDVTTKRVKITVTDSKTSFGRVTFISNEAKAHLIPLLEKLNSDDYIFGRKGMRIHAQSVRKSLNRLLDRIGEDEKYQTNGYKKITSHSFRAYFFTKAARKHGDGYAHKLIGHGGYLIQYDRMTEEEKLDMYIKLEPELVIFEQTKNELEINKLRDKVDEIDLLKEDIRKLRQAQAKSDMKIIQRIRDKGLIP
;
A
#
# COMPACT_ATOMS: atom_id res chain seq x y z
N MET A 1 10.97 -45.55 -23.55
CA MET A 1 9.77 -45.57 -22.69
C MET A 1 9.51 -44.15 -22.16
N THR A 2 8.35 -43.58 -22.44
CA THR A 2 7.89 -42.32 -21.83
C THR A 2 7.56 -42.59 -20.35
N SER A 3 8.22 -41.87 -19.44
CA SER A 3 8.01 -42.04 -18.00
C SER A 3 6.56 -41.73 -17.60
N PHE A 4 5.94 -42.53 -16.73
CA PHE A 4 4.61 -42.24 -16.17
C PHE A 4 4.57 -40.96 -15.32
N LEU A 5 5.74 -40.46 -14.89
CA LEU A 5 5.90 -39.18 -14.21
C LEU A 5 5.96 -37.98 -15.17
N SER A 6 6.13 -38.23 -16.47
CA SER A 6 6.24 -37.17 -17.47
C SER A 6 4.87 -36.54 -17.72
N LYS A 7 4.77 -35.24 -17.46
CA LYS A 7 3.60 -34.43 -17.81
C LYS A 7 3.90 -33.67 -19.10
N LYS A 8 2.95 -33.69 -20.03
CA LYS A 8 3.05 -32.93 -21.27
C LYS A 8 3.10 -31.43 -20.93
N LYS A 9 4.05 -30.74 -21.54
CA LYS A 9 4.35 -29.32 -21.34
C LYS A 9 4.03 -28.56 -22.62
N ASP A 10 2.74 -28.35 -22.83
CA ASP A 10 2.15 -27.73 -24.02
C ASP A 10 1.26 -26.53 -23.64
N GLU A 11 0.59 -25.94 -24.64
CA GLU A 11 -0.28 -24.78 -24.39
C GLU A 11 -1.46 -25.09 -23.47
N LYS A 12 -2.09 -26.26 -23.63
CA LYS A 12 -3.26 -26.66 -22.84
C LYS A 12 -2.89 -26.81 -21.36
N SER A 13 -1.81 -27.52 -21.08
CA SER A 13 -1.29 -27.68 -19.72
C SER A 13 -0.84 -26.35 -19.08
N PHE A 14 -0.42 -25.36 -19.88
CA PHE A 14 -0.15 -24.01 -19.35
C PHE A 14 -1.44 -23.33 -18.91
N GLU A 15 -2.50 -23.40 -19.73
CA GLU A 15 -3.81 -22.80 -19.43
C GLU A 15 -4.46 -23.41 -18.19
N ASP A 16 -4.36 -24.73 -18.02
CA ASP A 16 -4.79 -25.43 -16.81
C ASP A 16 -4.07 -24.90 -15.57
N ARG A 17 -2.75 -24.68 -15.67
CA ARG A 17 -1.96 -24.07 -14.58
C ARG A 17 -2.36 -22.63 -14.29
N LEU A 18 -2.92 -21.90 -15.26
CA LEU A 18 -3.43 -20.55 -15.03
C LEU A 18 -4.78 -20.53 -14.32
N ALA A 19 -5.56 -21.62 -14.38
CA ALA A 19 -6.91 -21.68 -13.83
C ALA A 19 -6.93 -21.49 -12.30
N THR A 20 -5.89 -21.94 -11.61
CA THR A 20 -5.77 -21.84 -10.14
C THR A 20 -5.22 -20.49 -9.67
N LEU A 21 -4.78 -19.61 -10.58
CA LEU A 21 -4.16 -18.34 -10.22
C LEU A 21 -5.20 -17.24 -9.98
N PRO A 22 -4.87 -16.24 -9.13
CA PRO A 22 -5.69 -15.05 -8.97
C PRO A 22 -5.99 -14.36 -10.30
N LYS A 23 -7.22 -13.85 -10.48
CA LYS A 23 -7.71 -13.25 -11.75
C LYS A 23 -6.73 -12.26 -12.38
N GLY A 24 -6.12 -11.38 -11.56
CA GLY A 24 -5.15 -10.39 -12.04
C GLY A 24 -3.87 -11.02 -12.59
N THR A 25 -3.34 -12.02 -11.92
CA THR A 25 -2.15 -12.78 -12.35
C THR A 25 -2.44 -13.56 -13.63
N LYS A 26 -3.60 -14.23 -13.70
CA LYS A 26 -4.06 -14.93 -14.91
C LYS A 26 -4.11 -13.97 -16.10
N ARG A 27 -4.74 -12.80 -15.93
CA ARG A 27 -4.85 -11.78 -16.99
C ARG A 27 -3.48 -11.32 -17.50
N ASN A 28 -2.52 -11.06 -16.61
CA ASN A 28 -1.19 -10.61 -17.01
C ASN A 28 -0.42 -11.67 -17.82
N LYS A 29 -0.53 -12.94 -17.42
CA LYS A 29 0.11 -14.05 -18.16
C LYS A 29 -0.53 -14.29 -19.52
N LEU A 30 -1.86 -14.27 -19.60
CA LEU A 30 -2.57 -14.38 -20.88
C LEU A 30 -2.25 -13.21 -21.81
N TYR A 31 -2.13 -12.00 -21.26
CA TYR A 31 -1.75 -10.83 -22.04
C TYR A 31 -0.34 -10.97 -22.63
N ALA A 32 0.61 -11.54 -21.89
CA ALA A 32 1.94 -11.80 -22.42
C ALA A 32 1.94 -12.84 -23.55
N LYS A 33 1.15 -13.93 -23.41
CA LYS A 33 0.95 -14.91 -24.49
C LYS A 33 0.38 -14.23 -25.73
N LYS A 34 -0.66 -13.38 -25.57
CA LYS A 34 -1.25 -12.63 -26.68
C LYS A 34 -0.23 -11.72 -27.37
N VAL A 35 0.51 -10.91 -26.61
CA VAL A 35 1.49 -9.97 -27.18
C VAL A 35 2.60 -10.71 -27.93
N PHE A 36 3.02 -11.88 -27.45
CA PHE A 36 3.98 -12.72 -28.16
C PHE A 36 3.40 -13.33 -29.44
N ALA A 37 2.14 -13.79 -29.41
CA ALA A 37 1.46 -14.27 -30.60
C ALA A 37 1.30 -13.18 -31.66
N ASP A 38 0.94 -11.95 -31.25
CA ASP A 38 0.84 -10.79 -32.14
C ASP A 38 2.19 -10.49 -32.79
N PHE A 39 3.29 -10.49 -32.02
CA PHE A 39 4.65 -10.34 -32.55
C PHE A 39 5.03 -11.44 -33.55
N VAL A 40 4.84 -12.72 -33.19
CA VAL A 40 5.21 -13.85 -34.06
C VAL A 40 4.45 -13.80 -35.39
N LYS A 41 3.17 -13.42 -35.34
CA LYS A 41 2.35 -13.25 -36.54
C LYS A 41 2.84 -12.08 -37.39
N GLU A 42 3.11 -10.92 -36.80
CA GLU A 42 3.54 -9.74 -37.55
C GLU A 42 4.96 -9.87 -38.11
N GLN A 43 5.89 -10.44 -37.34
CA GLN A 43 7.32 -10.47 -37.68
C GLN A 43 7.71 -11.65 -38.57
N TYR A 44 7.09 -12.81 -38.36
CA TYR A 44 7.47 -14.05 -39.05
C TYR A 44 6.36 -14.64 -39.91
N ASN A 45 5.13 -14.11 -39.84
CA ASN A 45 3.94 -14.71 -40.46
C ASN A 45 3.74 -16.19 -40.08
N LYS A 46 4.12 -16.54 -38.84
CA LYS A 46 3.99 -17.90 -38.27
C LYS A 46 3.03 -17.89 -37.09
N THR A 47 2.74 -19.08 -36.58
CA THR A 47 2.08 -19.29 -35.29
C THR A 47 3.09 -19.43 -34.16
N THR A 48 2.65 -19.15 -32.93
CA THR A 48 3.47 -19.37 -31.73
C THR A 48 3.96 -20.82 -31.64
N SER A 49 3.12 -21.81 -31.98
CA SER A 49 3.52 -23.22 -31.91
C SER A 49 4.64 -23.55 -32.91
N GLU A 50 4.67 -22.95 -34.09
CA GLU A 50 5.72 -23.20 -35.09
C GLU A 50 7.07 -22.67 -34.62
N VAL A 51 7.10 -21.43 -34.12
CA VAL A 51 8.32 -20.82 -33.59
C VAL A 51 8.87 -21.60 -32.38
N ILE A 52 7.98 -22.06 -31.48
CA ILE A 52 8.39 -22.87 -30.33
C ILE A 52 8.98 -24.21 -30.77
N LYS A 53 8.38 -24.87 -31.77
CA LYS A 53 8.90 -26.13 -32.32
C LYS A 53 10.27 -25.91 -32.96
N GLU A 54 10.43 -24.85 -33.73
CA GLU A 54 11.70 -24.47 -34.36
C GLU A 54 12.80 -24.27 -33.30
N LEU A 55 12.53 -23.50 -32.25
CA LEU A 55 13.46 -23.32 -31.13
C LEU A 55 13.76 -24.63 -30.40
N GLN A 56 12.80 -25.53 -30.23
CA GLN A 56 13.02 -26.85 -29.64
C GLN A 56 13.89 -27.75 -30.52
N LEU A 57 13.73 -27.70 -31.84
CA LEU A 57 14.57 -28.42 -32.79
C LEU A 57 16.01 -27.91 -32.75
N LEU A 58 16.21 -26.59 -32.79
CA LEU A 58 17.52 -25.97 -32.66
C LEU A 58 18.20 -26.35 -31.34
N LYS A 59 17.45 -26.35 -30.23
CA LYS A 59 17.96 -26.74 -28.92
C LYS A 59 18.45 -28.20 -28.87
N ASN A 60 17.80 -29.09 -29.62
CA ASN A 60 18.17 -30.50 -29.68
C ASN A 60 19.29 -30.77 -30.69
N SER A 61 19.59 -29.81 -31.56
CA SER A 61 20.79 -29.84 -32.39
C SER A 61 22.03 -29.68 -31.48
N LYS A 62 23.17 -30.28 -31.85
CA LYS A 62 24.41 -30.18 -31.07
C LYS A 62 25.02 -28.78 -31.07
N ASP A 63 24.46 -27.84 -31.83
CA ASP A 63 24.91 -26.46 -31.92
C ASP A 63 24.12 -25.55 -30.97
N LEU A 64 24.64 -25.44 -29.76
CA LEU A 64 24.03 -24.62 -28.71
C LEU A 64 24.11 -23.12 -29.03
N GLN A 65 25.16 -22.68 -29.73
CA GLN A 65 25.36 -21.28 -30.09
C GLN A 65 24.25 -20.80 -31.03
N THR A 66 23.96 -21.58 -32.08
CA THR A 66 22.86 -21.27 -33.00
C THR A 66 21.51 -21.21 -32.29
N TYR A 67 21.26 -22.07 -31.30
CA TYR A 67 20.03 -21.99 -30.51
C TYR A 67 19.96 -20.71 -29.67
N GLU A 68 21.06 -20.32 -29.01
CA GLU A 68 21.11 -19.11 -28.19
C GLU A 68 20.96 -17.85 -29.03
N ASP A 69 21.66 -17.76 -30.16
CA ASP A 69 21.56 -16.63 -31.09
C ASP A 69 20.14 -16.47 -31.63
N ALA A 70 19.50 -17.58 -32.03
CA ALA A 70 18.12 -17.56 -32.50
C ALA A 70 17.13 -17.14 -31.39
N LEU A 71 17.28 -17.69 -30.19
CA LEU A 71 16.39 -17.37 -29.06
C LEU A 71 16.53 -15.91 -28.64
N TYR A 72 17.75 -15.47 -28.34
CA TYR A 72 17.97 -14.13 -27.81
C TYR A 72 17.83 -13.05 -28.88
N GLY A 73 18.18 -13.34 -30.14
CA GLY A 73 17.86 -12.49 -31.29
C GLY A 73 16.34 -12.25 -31.42
N MET A 74 15.53 -13.33 -31.43
CA MET A 74 14.07 -13.21 -31.45
C MET A 74 13.51 -12.44 -30.25
N LEU A 75 14.08 -12.66 -29.06
CA LEU A 75 13.65 -11.94 -27.86
C LEU A 75 14.02 -10.45 -27.91
N GLN A 76 15.17 -10.09 -28.49
CA GLN A 76 15.53 -8.69 -28.73
C GLN A 76 14.60 -8.05 -29.76
N ASP A 77 14.33 -8.73 -30.88
CA ASP A 77 13.36 -8.28 -31.88
C ASP A 77 11.98 -8.05 -31.25
N TRP A 78 11.57 -8.93 -30.34
CA TRP A 78 10.32 -8.79 -29.59
C TRP A 78 10.34 -7.54 -28.71
N VAL A 79 11.45 -7.23 -28.04
CA VAL A 79 11.61 -5.99 -27.25
C VAL A 79 11.49 -4.77 -28.15
N ASP A 80 12.26 -4.72 -29.22
CA ASP A 80 12.31 -3.61 -30.17
C ASP A 80 10.94 -3.38 -30.84
N TRP A 81 10.23 -4.46 -31.20
CA TRP A 81 8.88 -4.40 -31.74
C TRP A 81 7.90 -3.77 -30.75
N ASN A 82 7.97 -4.11 -29.46
CA ASN A 82 7.11 -3.50 -28.44
C ASN A 82 7.42 -2.02 -28.23
N GLU A 83 8.70 -1.62 -28.29
CA GLU A 83 9.13 -0.23 -28.20
C GLU A 83 8.63 0.59 -29.41
N LYS A 84 8.75 0.05 -30.63
CA LYS A 84 8.22 0.64 -31.87
C LYS A 84 6.70 0.83 -31.82
N LYS A 85 5.97 -0.07 -31.16
CA LYS A 85 4.51 0.07 -30.90
C LYS A 85 4.18 1.11 -29.80
N GLY A 86 5.17 1.81 -29.26
CA GLY A 86 4.98 2.86 -28.25
C GLY A 86 4.63 2.35 -26.86
N ARG A 87 4.89 1.07 -26.55
CA ARG A 87 4.60 0.52 -25.22
C ARG A 87 5.63 1.03 -24.22
N GLY A 88 5.17 1.48 -23.05
CA GLY A 88 6.09 1.97 -22.02
C GLY A 88 7.02 0.87 -21.49
N ASN A 89 8.30 1.20 -21.29
CA ASN A 89 9.38 0.26 -20.97
C ASN A 89 9.11 -0.61 -19.73
N TYR A 90 8.49 -0.04 -18.68
CA TYR A 90 8.09 -0.82 -17.51
C TYR A 90 7.08 -1.92 -17.87
N THR A 91 6.13 -1.62 -18.75
CA THR A 91 5.15 -2.58 -19.24
C THR A 91 5.82 -3.68 -20.06
N ILE A 92 6.77 -3.33 -20.93
CA ILE A 92 7.55 -4.30 -21.71
C ILE A 92 8.26 -5.28 -20.79
N ILE A 93 8.98 -4.79 -19.77
CA ILE A 93 9.68 -5.63 -18.79
C ILE A 93 8.71 -6.57 -18.03
N VAL A 94 7.54 -6.07 -17.64
CA VAL A 94 6.51 -6.88 -16.97
C VAL A 94 5.95 -7.96 -17.90
N ILE A 95 5.69 -7.62 -19.17
CA ILE A 95 5.23 -8.59 -20.16
C ILE A 95 6.32 -9.64 -20.39
N PHE A 96 7.56 -9.22 -20.60
CA PHE A 96 8.73 -10.08 -20.80
C PHE A 96 8.91 -11.08 -19.64
N SER A 97 8.78 -10.63 -18.39
CA SER A 97 8.82 -11.51 -17.22
C SER A 97 7.74 -12.59 -17.23
N ASN A 98 6.54 -12.28 -17.74
CA ASN A 98 5.47 -13.26 -17.91
C ASN A 98 5.67 -14.16 -19.14
N LEU A 99 6.22 -13.62 -20.23
CA LEU A 99 6.60 -14.36 -21.43
C LEU A 99 7.65 -15.42 -21.09
N ARG A 100 8.69 -15.07 -20.33
CA ARG A 100 9.70 -16.03 -19.85
C ARG A 100 9.08 -17.20 -19.10
N LYS A 101 8.04 -16.96 -18.27
CA LYS A 101 7.33 -18.03 -17.55
C LYS A 101 6.54 -18.93 -18.50
N TYR A 102 6.02 -18.38 -19.59
CA TYR A 102 5.35 -19.15 -20.64
C TYR A 102 6.35 -20.00 -21.43
N LEU A 103 7.43 -19.41 -21.92
CA LEU A 103 8.51 -20.12 -22.62
C LEU A 103 9.13 -21.22 -21.76
N PHE A 104 9.36 -20.94 -20.46
CA PHE A 104 9.87 -21.91 -19.50
C PHE A 104 8.94 -23.11 -19.36
N HIS A 105 7.62 -22.89 -19.33
CA HIS A 105 6.66 -23.98 -19.30
C HIS A 105 6.78 -24.86 -20.54
N LEU A 106 7.03 -24.29 -21.72
CA LEU A 106 7.23 -25.01 -22.99
C LEU A 106 8.66 -25.57 -23.17
N GLY A 107 9.50 -25.51 -22.14
CA GLY A 107 10.86 -26.09 -22.16
C GLY A 107 11.97 -25.17 -22.69
N ILE A 108 11.64 -23.93 -23.06
CA ILE A 108 12.59 -22.90 -23.48
C ILE A 108 12.99 -22.10 -22.24
N LYS A 109 14.19 -22.35 -21.73
CA LYS A 109 14.72 -21.70 -20.53
C LYS A 109 15.54 -20.48 -20.92
N THR A 110 15.49 -19.45 -20.10
CA THR A 110 16.32 -18.24 -20.22
C THR A 110 16.98 -17.98 -18.89
N TYR A 111 18.29 -17.77 -18.89
CA TYR A 111 19.06 -17.49 -17.68
C TYR A 111 19.22 -15.99 -17.48
N GLU A 112 19.46 -15.58 -16.23
CA GLU A 112 19.53 -14.15 -15.89
C GLU A 112 20.78 -13.49 -16.49
N GLN A 113 21.90 -14.21 -16.55
CA GLN A 113 23.15 -13.70 -17.14
C GLN A 113 22.96 -13.40 -18.63
N ASP A 114 22.47 -14.36 -19.40
CA ASP A 114 22.21 -14.20 -20.83
C ASP A 114 21.25 -13.03 -21.13
N ILE A 115 20.20 -12.86 -20.32
CA ILE A 115 19.28 -11.73 -20.49
C ILE A 115 20.01 -10.39 -20.30
N LYS A 116 20.96 -10.32 -19.35
CA LYS A 116 21.74 -9.09 -19.13
C LYS A 116 22.73 -8.85 -20.26
N GLU A 117 23.34 -9.90 -20.81
CA GLU A 117 24.35 -9.76 -21.85
C GLU A 117 23.72 -9.51 -23.23
N TYR A 118 22.74 -10.33 -23.63
CA TYR A 118 22.17 -10.30 -24.98
C TYR A 118 21.00 -9.33 -25.15
N LEU A 119 20.22 -9.05 -24.10
CA LEU A 119 19.04 -8.19 -24.22
C LEU A 119 19.30 -6.76 -23.76
N ARG A 120 18.71 -5.82 -24.48
CA ARG A 120 18.74 -4.38 -24.19
C ARG A 120 17.31 -3.87 -24.09
N PHE A 121 16.95 -3.43 -22.88
CA PHE A 121 15.68 -2.76 -22.61
C PHE A 121 15.91 -1.26 -22.46
N ALA A 122 15.07 -0.44 -23.06
CA ALA A 122 15.16 1.00 -22.86
C ALA A 122 14.99 1.38 -21.37
N LYS A 123 15.82 2.32 -20.90
CA LYS A 123 15.82 2.75 -19.50
C LYS A 123 14.46 3.31 -19.10
N ARG A 124 14.00 2.94 -17.90
CA ARG A 124 12.79 3.52 -17.32
C ARG A 124 13.08 4.95 -16.84
N LYS A 125 12.45 5.95 -17.47
CA LYS A 125 12.40 7.30 -16.93
C LYS A 125 11.64 7.29 -15.59
N ARG A 126 12.22 7.91 -14.56
CA ARG A 126 11.61 8.07 -13.24
C ARG A 126 11.49 9.56 -12.96
N GLU A 127 10.31 9.96 -12.53
CA GLU A 127 10.05 11.31 -12.01
C GLU A 127 9.90 11.22 -10.50
N GLU A 128 10.29 12.29 -9.80
CA GLU A 128 10.04 12.43 -8.37
C GLU A 128 8.53 12.44 -8.10
N ARG A 129 8.13 11.82 -6.99
CA ARG A 129 6.71 11.70 -6.65
C ARG A 129 6.23 12.98 -5.99
N HIS A 130 5.26 13.62 -6.62
CA HIS A 130 4.58 14.79 -6.09
C HIS A 130 3.87 14.48 -4.75
N PRO A 131 4.15 15.22 -3.68
CA PRO A 131 3.51 15.03 -2.39
C PRO A 131 2.07 15.58 -2.39
N LEU A 132 1.17 14.93 -1.64
CA LEU A 132 -0.14 15.51 -1.34
C LEU A 132 0.02 16.48 -0.18
N THR A 133 -0.14 17.78 -0.43
CA THR A 133 -0.09 18.81 0.62
C THR A 133 -1.39 18.84 1.43
N GLN A 134 -1.33 19.32 2.68
CA GLN A 134 -2.55 19.46 3.51
C GLN A 134 -3.59 20.39 2.88
N LYS A 135 -3.15 21.48 2.24
CA LYS A 135 -4.04 22.42 1.52
C LYS A 135 -4.84 21.70 0.45
N VAL A 136 -4.16 20.96 -0.42
CA VAL A 136 -4.81 20.23 -1.52
C VAL A 136 -5.67 19.08 -0.99
N TYR A 137 -5.22 18.39 0.06
CA TYR A 137 -6.04 17.37 0.71
C TYR A 137 -7.35 17.96 1.25
N ARG A 138 -7.31 19.11 1.93
CA ARG A 138 -8.51 19.84 2.39
C ARG A 138 -9.42 20.22 1.22
N GLN A 139 -8.88 20.74 0.12
CA GLN A 139 -9.66 21.04 -1.08
C GLN A 139 -10.35 19.79 -1.65
N ILE A 140 -9.68 18.63 -1.64
CA ILE A 140 -10.26 17.36 -2.10
C ILE A 140 -11.42 16.93 -1.19
N ILE A 141 -11.28 17.06 0.13
CA ILE A 141 -12.35 16.70 1.07
C ILE A 141 -13.54 17.64 0.92
N ASN A 142 -13.32 18.96 0.88
CA ASN A 142 -14.36 19.96 0.67
C ASN A 142 -15.07 19.81 -0.68
N GLY A 143 -14.33 19.44 -1.72
CA GLY A 143 -14.88 19.19 -3.05
C GLY A 143 -15.82 17.97 -3.12
N HIS A 144 -15.75 17.08 -2.13
CA HIS A 144 -16.63 15.91 -2.00
C HIS A 144 -17.75 16.07 -0.97
N THR A 145 -18.01 17.26 -0.43
CA THR A 145 -19.09 17.47 0.57
C THR A 145 -20.47 17.01 0.07
N ARG A 146 -20.76 17.16 -1.23
CA ARG A 146 -22.02 16.65 -1.85
C ARG A 146 -22.02 15.12 -2.08
N ASN A 147 -20.92 14.44 -1.79
CA ASN A 147 -20.79 12.99 -1.86
C ASN A 147 -20.09 12.45 -0.60
N PRO A 148 -20.83 12.31 0.52
CA PRO A 148 -20.28 11.92 1.81
C PRO A 148 -19.49 10.60 1.78
N ARG A 149 -19.87 9.64 0.92
CA ARG A 149 -19.13 8.38 0.78
C ARG A 149 -17.69 8.60 0.30
N TYR A 150 -17.49 9.44 -0.72
CA TYR A 150 -16.14 9.74 -1.19
C TYR A 150 -15.38 10.64 -0.21
N GLN A 151 -16.07 11.58 0.44
CA GLN A 151 -15.48 12.41 1.49
C GLN A 151 -14.89 11.55 2.62
N VAL A 152 -15.70 10.65 3.20
CA VAL A 152 -15.27 9.68 4.23
C VAL A 152 -14.16 8.77 3.71
N LEU A 153 -14.28 8.26 2.48
CA LEU A 153 -13.27 7.37 1.89
C LEU A 153 -11.90 8.05 1.83
N PHE A 154 -11.83 9.29 1.35
CA PHE A 154 -10.55 10.00 1.25
C PHE A 154 -10.00 10.41 2.62
N LEU A 155 -10.85 10.77 3.59
CA LEU A 155 -10.44 11.00 4.99
C LEU A 155 -9.84 9.73 5.60
N MET A 156 -10.50 8.58 5.43
CA MET A 156 -9.99 7.29 5.91
C MET A 156 -8.68 6.92 5.23
N LEU A 157 -8.53 7.11 3.91
CA LEU A 157 -7.29 6.76 3.22
C LEU A 157 -6.07 7.53 3.73
N GLY A 158 -6.21 8.84 3.99
CA GLY A 158 -5.10 9.67 4.47
C GLY A 158 -4.83 9.56 5.97
N SER A 159 -5.80 9.10 6.76
CA SER A 159 -5.62 8.86 8.20
C SER A 159 -5.19 7.43 8.55
N SER A 160 -5.49 6.43 7.72
CA SER A 160 -5.14 5.01 8.00
C SER A 160 -4.02 4.43 7.15
N GLY A 161 -3.69 5.12 6.05
CA GLY A 161 -2.76 4.63 5.04
C GLY A 161 -3.23 3.39 4.28
N MET A 162 -4.50 2.99 4.34
CA MET A 162 -5.02 1.84 3.59
C MET A 162 -4.82 1.98 2.07
N ARG A 163 -4.69 0.85 1.37
CA ARG A 163 -4.81 0.83 -0.10
C ARG A 163 -6.27 1.03 -0.47
N ILE A 164 -6.52 1.69 -1.60
CA ILE A 164 -7.89 1.90 -2.11
C ILE A 164 -8.70 0.60 -2.23
N GLY A 165 -8.07 -0.51 -2.65
CA GLY A 165 -8.74 -1.79 -2.77
C GLY A 165 -9.15 -2.40 -1.42
N GLU A 166 -8.37 -2.15 -0.36
CA GLU A 166 -8.68 -2.57 1.00
C GLU A 166 -9.85 -1.74 1.54
N ALA A 167 -9.77 -0.41 1.44
CA ALA A 167 -10.83 0.49 1.90
C ALA A 167 -12.18 0.20 1.22
N LEU A 168 -12.18 -0.08 -0.09
CA LEU A 168 -13.41 -0.42 -0.83
C LEU A 168 -13.95 -1.82 -0.50
N ASN A 169 -13.14 -2.71 0.08
CA ASN A 169 -13.57 -4.04 0.51
C ASN A 169 -14.07 -4.06 1.96
N LEU A 170 -13.88 -2.99 2.72
CA LEU A 170 -14.32 -2.95 4.12
C LEU A 170 -15.83 -3.10 4.24
N LYS A 171 -16.23 -3.95 5.16
CA LYS A 171 -17.60 -4.15 5.63
C LYS A 171 -17.77 -3.53 7.01
N LYS A 172 -19.02 -3.31 7.44
CA LYS A 172 -19.31 -2.77 8.78
C LYS A 172 -18.66 -3.60 9.90
N ARG A 173 -18.68 -4.93 9.80
CA ARG A 173 -18.05 -5.84 10.78
C ARG A 173 -16.53 -5.66 10.96
N ASP A 174 -15.86 -5.04 9.98
CA ASP A 174 -14.41 -4.82 10.03
C ASP A 174 -14.05 -3.55 10.84
N VAL A 175 -15.07 -2.82 11.34
CA VAL A 175 -14.93 -1.54 12.04
C VAL A 175 -15.36 -1.69 13.49
N ASP A 176 -14.41 -1.44 14.39
CA ASP A 176 -14.66 -1.38 15.82
C ASP A 176 -14.57 0.09 16.28
N VAL A 177 -15.71 0.62 16.76
CA VAL A 177 -15.87 2.01 17.19
C VAL A 177 -15.79 2.18 18.72
N THR A 178 -15.60 1.08 19.45
CA THR A 178 -15.57 1.06 20.94
C THR A 178 -14.23 1.44 21.50
N THR A 179 -13.16 1.30 20.71
CA THR A 179 -11.80 1.67 21.08
C THR A 179 -11.58 3.19 21.06
N LYS A 180 -10.52 3.68 21.73
CA LYS A 180 -10.17 5.11 21.83
C LYS A 180 -10.04 5.80 20.47
N ARG A 181 -9.63 5.06 19.45
CA ARG A 181 -9.76 5.42 18.02
C ARG A 181 -10.42 4.28 17.28
N VAL A 182 -11.15 4.58 16.22
CA VAL A 182 -11.83 3.54 15.43
C VAL A 182 -10.79 2.59 14.84
N LYS A 183 -10.90 1.33 15.21
CA LYS A 183 -10.02 0.24 14.79
C LYS A 183 -10.58 -0.41 13.54
N ILE A 184 -9.72 -0.59 12.54
CA ILE A 184 -10.07 -1.19 11.25
C ILE A 184 -9.26 -2.46 11.06
N THR A 185 -9.96 -3.58 10.91
CA THR A 185 -9.35 -4.88 10.61
C THR A 185 -9.28 -5.04 9.10
N VAL A 186 -8.08 -4.88 8.53
CA VAL A 186 -7.85 -5.01 7.10
C VAL A 186 -7.45 -6.44 6.77
N THR A 187 -8.31 -7.14 6.05
CA THR A 187 -7.98 -8.46 5.51
C THR A 187 -7.42 -8.30 4.10
N ASP A 188 -6.16 -8.68 3.88
CA ASP A 188 -5.60 -8.71 2.51
C ASP A 188 -5.97 -10.04 1.84
N SER A 189 -6.55 -9.96 0.65
CA SER A 189 -6.88 -11.12 -0.18
C SER A 189 -5.67 -11.67 -0.95
N LYS A 190 -4.55 -10.94 -1.00
CA LYS A 190 -3.33 -11.33 -1.73
C LYS A 190 -2.27 -11.96 -0.86
N THR A 191 -2.14 -11.50 0.37
CA THR A 191 -1.24 -12.07 1.38
C THR A 191 -2.13 -12.43 2.54
N SER A 192 -2.23 -13.72 2.90
CA SER A 192 -3.14 -14.27 3.91
C SER A 192 -3.03 -13.66 5.34
N PHE A 193 -2.32 -12.55 5.50
CA PHE A 193 -2.12 -11.82 6.74
C PHE A 193 -3.08 -10.63 6.83
N GLY A 194 -3.98 -10.69 7.81
CA GLY A 194 -4.75 -9.53 8.25
C GLY A 194 -3.86 -8.57 9.05
N ARG A 195 -4.21 -7.28 9.05
CA ARG A 195 -3.58 -6.27 9.91
C ARG A 195 -4.61 -5.33 10.48
N VAL A 196 -4.25 -4.70 11.59
CA VAL A 196 -5.03 -3.62 12.19
C VAL A 196 -4.44 -2.27 11.83
N THR A 197 -5.31 -1.30 11.54
CA THR A 197 -4.99 0.12 11.44
C THR A 197 -6.08 0.95 12.13
N PHE A 198 -5.90 2.25 12.21
CA PHE A 198 -6.84 3.18 12.84
C PHE A 198 -7.22 4.31 11.89
N ILE A 199 -8.30 5.02 12.19
CA ILE A 199 -8.67 6.26 11.52
C ILE A 199 -8.78 7.39 12.53
N SER A 200 -8.66 8.63 12.05
CA SER A 200 -8.76 9.82 12.89
C SER A 200 -10.18 10.04 13.39
N ASN A 201 -10.34 10.77 14.48
CA ASN A 201 -11.64 11.25 14.96
C ASN A 201 -12.33 12.15 13.92
N GLU A 202 -11.55 12.90 13.14
CA GLU A 202 -12.03 13.64 11.97
C GLU A 202 -12.76 12.69 11.00
N ALA A 203 -12.13 11.57 10.63
CA ALA A 203 -12.76 10.56 9.78
C ALA A 203 -13.93 9.85 10.48
N LYS A 204 -13.83 9.57 11.79
CA LYS A 204 -14.89 8.95 12.61
C LYS A 204 -16.18 9.76 12.54
N ALA A 205 -16.12 11.08 12.72
CA ALA A 205 -17.28 11.96 12.71
C ALA A 205 -18.11 11.83 11.42
N HIS A 206 -17.44 11.69 10.28
CA HIS A 206 -18.12 11.47 8.99
C HIS A 206 -18.50 9.99 8.74
N LEU A 207 -17.80 9.03 9.36
CA LEU A 207 -18.04 7.60 9.17
C LEU A 207 -19.30 7.11 9.91
N ILE A 208 -19.56 7.59 11.14
CA ILE A 208 -20.69 7.11 11.96
C ILE A 208 -22.04 7.17 11.23
N PRO A 209 -22.42 8.28 10.57
CA PRO A 209 -23.70 8.36 9.84
C PRO A 209 -23.83 7.36 8.68
N LEU A 210 -22.71 6.86 8.15
CA LEU A 210 -22.71 5.80 7.14
C LEU A 210 -22.95 4.44 7.80
N LEU A 211 -22.31 4.16 8.93
CA LEU A 211 -22.40 2.86 9.61
C LEU A 211 -23.78 2.58 10.18
N GLU A 212 -24.51 3.60 10.64
CA GLU A 212 -25.87 3.48 11.18
C GLU A 212 -26.86 2.87 10.17
N LYS A 213 -26.61 3.08 8.88
CA LYS A 213 -27.49 2.64 7.78
C LYS A 213 -27.15 1.27 7.21
N LEU A 214 -26.14 0.60 7.78
CA LEU A 214 -25.56 -0.61 7.22
C LEU A 214 -25.74 -1.81 8.16
N ASN A 215 -25.92 -2.98 7.58
CA ASN A 215 -25.81 -4.25 8.28
C ASN A 215 -24.35 -4.70 8.36
N SER A 216 -24.09 -5.71 9.18
CA SER A 216 -22.75 -6.24 9.47
C SER A 216 -21.95 -6.59 8.19
N ASP A 217 -22.61 -7.19 7.20
CA ASP A 217 -21.99 -7.67 5.97
C ASP A 217 -21.98 -6.67 4.81
N ASP A 218 -22.56 -5.49 5.00
CA ASP A 218 -22.61 -4.48 3.96
C ASP A 218 -21.26 -3.77 3.80
N TYR A 219 -20.87 -3.55 2.53
CA TYR A 219 -19.71 -2.73 2.22
C TYR A 219 -19.95 -1.28 2.65
N ILE A 220 -19.01 -0.71 3.41
CA ILE A 220 -19.12 0.67 3.96
C ILE A 220 -19.36 1.69 2.84
N PHE A 221 -18.59 1.57 1.76
CA PHE A 221 -18.68 2.44 0.60
C PHE A 221 -19.52 1.85 -0.52
N GLY A 222 -20.25 0.76 -0.27
CA GLY A 222 -21.07 0.10 -1.28
C GLY A 222 -22.28 0.92 -1.70
N ARG A 223 -22.90 0.50 -2.80
CA ARG A 223 -24.21 0.99 -3.24
C ARG A 223 -25.07 -0.21 -3.64
N LYS A 224 -26.29 -0.30 -3.10
CA LYS A 224 -27.23 -1.42 -3.34
C LYS A 224 -26.56 -2.79 -3.06
N GLY A 225 -25.86 -2.92 -1.93
CA GLY A 225 -25.14 -4.15 -1.56
C GLY A 225 -23.88 -4.46 -2.39
N MET A 226 -23.59 -3.69 -3.45
CA MET A 226 -22.43 -3.91 -4.31
C MET A 226 -21.27 -2.99 -3.94
N ARG A 227 -20.06 -3.54 -3.98
CA ARG A 227 -18.81 -2.79 -3.83
C ARG A 227 -18.62 -1.79 -4.97
N ILE A 228 -18.17 -0.57 -4.64
CA ILE A 228 -17.73 0.41 -5.65
C ILE A 228 -16.40 -0.03 -6.29
N HIS A 229 -16.29 0.13 -7.61
CA HIS A 229 -15.03 -0.11 -8.32
C HIS A 229 -14.02 1.02 -8.10
N ALA A 230 -12.75 0.67 -7.89
CA ALA A 230 -11.66 1.64 -7.76
C ALA A 230 -11.55 2.60 -8.97
N GLN A 231 -11.96 2.16 -10.16
CA GLN A 231 -12.02 3.01 -11.35
C GLN A 231 -13.04 4.15 -11.21
N SER A 232 -14.17 3.91 -10.54
CA SER A 232 -15.19 4.94 -10.28
C SER A 232 -14.66 6.00 -9.32
N VAL A 233 -13.97 5.58 -8.26
CA VAL A 233 -13.29 6.49 -7.32
C VAL A 233 -12.23 7.32 -8.04
N ARG A 234 -11.40 6.68 -8.88
CA ARG A 234 -10.39 7.37 -9.69
C ARG A 234 -11.00 8.41 -10.62
N LYS A 235 -12.11 8.08 -11.33
CA LYS A 235 -12.81 9.03 -12.19
C LYS A 235 -13.36 10.21 -11.39
N SER A 236 -13.95 9.96 -10.22
CA SER A 236 -14.46 11.01 -9.32
C SER A 236 -13.33 11.95 -8.87
N LEU A 237 -12.23 11.38 -8.38
CA LEU A 237 -11.07 12.16 -7.96
C LEU A 237 -10.50 12.98 -9.12
N ASN A 238 -10.30 12.38 -10.29
CA ASN A 238 -9.76 13.09 -11.45
C ASN A 238 -10.62 14.30 -11.83
N ARG A 239 -11.95 14.12 -11.91
CA ARG A 239 -12.90 15.21 -12.21
C ARG A 239 -12.85 16.32 -11.17
N LEU A 240 -12.69 15.96 -9.89
CA LEU A 240 -12.54 16.98 -8.86
C LEU A 240 -11.21 17.73 -9.01
N LEU A 241 -10.11 17.01 -9.24
CA LEU A 241 -8.79 17.60 -9.47
C LEU A 241 -8.80 18.56 -10.67
N ASP A 242 -9.52 18.23 -11.75
CA ASP A 242 -9.74 19.15 -12.89
C ASP A 242 -10.43 20.45 -12.43
N ARG A 243 -11.46 20.33 -11.59
CA ARG A 243 -12.25 21.47 -11.10
C ARG A 243 -11.47 22.38 -10.15
N ILE A 244 -10.61 21.82 -9.30
CA ILE A 244 -9.87 22.59 -8.28
C ILE A 244 -8.50 23.06 -8.77
N GLY A 245 -8.15 22.82 -10.04
CA GLY A 245 -6.87 23.25 -10.64
C GLY A 245 -5.66 22.39 -10.27
N GLU A 246 -5.88 21.14 -9.85
CA GLU A 246 -4.84 20.21 -9.38
C GLU A 246 -4.68 19.02 -10.35
N ASP A 247 -4.70 19.29 -11.65
CA ASP A 247 -4.80 18.31 -12.73
C ASP A 247 -3.47 17.93 -13.39
N GLU A 248 -2.35 18.48 -12.89
CA GLU A 248 -1.01 18.21 -13.35
C GLU A 248 -0.71 16.70 -13.51
N LYS A 249 0.03 16.35 -14.56
CA LYS A 249 0.36 14.97 -14.93
C LYS A 249 1.87 14.74 -14.97
N TYR A 250 2.27 13.50 -14.68
CA TYR A 250 3.63 13.02 -14.93
C TYR A 250 3.87 12.89 -16.43
N GLN A 251 5.00 13.39 -16.91
CA GLN A 251 5.36 13.30 -18.33
C GLN A 251 5.63 11.86 -18.77
N THR A 252 6.12 11.02 -17.85
CA THR A 252 6.52 9.64 -18.13
C THR A 252 5.36 8.69 -18.41
N ASN A 253 4.15 8.98 -17.93
CA ASN A 253 3.03 8.05 -18.00
C ASN A 253 1.65 8.71 -18.15
N GLY A 254 1.56 10.04 -18.13
CA GLY A 254 0.32 10.79 -18.30
C GLY A 254 -0.68 10.65 -17.13
N TYR A 255 -0.31 9.98 -16.03
CA TYR A 255 -1.14 9.95 -14.83
C TYR A 255 -1.06 11.28 -14.09
N LYS A 256 -2.20 11.69 -13.52
CA LYS A 256 -2.23 12.82 -12.60
C LYS A 256 -1.27 12.61 -11.43
N LYS A 257 -0.65 13.70 -11.00
CA LYS A 257 0.29 13.73 -9.87
C LYS A 257 -0.36 13.26 -8.57
N ILE A 258 -1.64 13.60 -8.39
CA ILE A 258 -2.46 13.15 -7.26
C ILE A 258 -3.33 11.96 -7.67
N THR A 259 -3.24 10.89 -6.88
CA THR A 259 -4.03 9.66 -7.06
C THR A 259 -4.49 9.15 -5.69
N SER A 260 -5.28 8.08 -5.66
CA SER A 260 -5.63 7.41 -4.39
C SER A 260 -4.42 6.92 -3.60
N HIS A 261 -3.29 6.64 -4.27
CA HIS A 261 -2.05 6.24 -3.59
C HIS A 261 -1.34 7.43 -2.92
N SER A 262 -1.63 8.67 -3.33
CA SER A 262 -1.05 9.87 -2.72
C SER A 262 -1.50 10.05 -1.27
N PHE A 263 -2.71 9.62 -0.91
CA PHE A 263 -3.20 9.61 0.49
C PHE A 263 -2.44 8.61 1.36
N ARG A 264 -2.12 7.43 0.81
CA ARG A 264 -1.30 6.45 1.50
C ARG A 264 0.14 6.95 1.69
N ALA A 265 0.70 7.63 0.69
CA ALA A 265 2.01 8.28 0.81
C ALA A 265 2.00 9.43 1.82
N TYR A 266 0.91 10.21 1.89
CA TYR A 266 0.69 11.24 2.91
C TYR A 266 0.75 10.63 4.32
N PHE A 267 -0.06 9.60 4.57
CA PHE A 267 -0.05 8.88 5.86
C PHE A 267 1.34 8.34 6.20
N PHE A 268 1.96 7.58 5.27
CA PHE A 268 3.25 6.96 5.52
C PHE A 268 4.32 8.00 5.84
N THR A 269 4.39 9.09 5.08
CA THR A 269 5.35 10.18 5.32
C THR A 269 5.18 10.79 6.70
N LYS A 270 3.94 11.04 7.14
CA LYS A 270 3.66 11.60 8.48
C LYS A 270 4.01 10.60 9.59
N ALA A 271 3.60 9.34 9.44
CA ALA A 271 3.90 8.27 10.40
C ALA A 271 5.40 8.03 10.54
N ALA A 272 6.11 7.92 9.41
CA ALA A 272 7.56 7.72 9.35
C ALA A 272 8.32 8.87 10.02
N ARG A 273 7.94 10.12 9.73
CA ARG A 273 8.58 11.29 10.36
C ARG A 273 8.34 11.38 11.86
N LYS A 274 7.19 10.90 12.35
CA LYS A 274 6.83 10.98 13.76
C LYS A 274 7.42 9.84 14.59
N HIS A 275 7.47 8.64 14.03
CA HIS A 275 7.67 7.39 14.77
C HIS A 275 8.61 6.39 14.08
N GLY A 276 9.23 6.78 12.97
CA GLY A 276 10.10 5.93 12.17
C GLY A 276 9.35 5.03 11.19
N ASP A 277 10.10 4.53 10.20
CA ASP A 277 9.56 3.74 9.09
C ASP A 277 8.93 2.42 9.55
N GLY A 278 9.48 1.77 10.60
CA GLY A 278 8.98 0.50 11.11
C GLY A 278 7.50 0.56 11.53
N TYR A 279 7.15 1.58 12.30
CA TYR A 279 5.76 1.85 12.70
C TYR A 279 4.87 2.13 11.48
N ALA A 280 5.34 2.98 10.56
CA ALA A 280 4.60 3.30 9.35
C ALA A 280 4.34 2.04 8.49
N HIS A 281 5.35 1.20 8.29
CA HIS A 281 5.25 -0.06 7.55
C HIS A 281 4.24 -1.04 8.16
N LYS A 282 4.18 -1.16 9.49
CA LYS A 282 3.21 -1.99 10.20
C LYS A 282 1.77 -1.59 9.90
N LEU A 283 1.44 -0.30 10.04
CA LEU A 283 0.07 0.17 9.83
C LEU A 283 -0.37 0.08 8.37
N ILE A 284 0.54 0.35 7.44
CA ILE A 284 0.20 0.27 6.02
C ILE A 284 0.27 -1.17 5.49
N GLY A 285 0.88 -2.12 6.19
CA GLY A 285 1.02 -3.51 5.73
C GLY A 285 2.02 -3.62 4.58
N HIS A 286 3.18 -3.01 4.74
CA HIS A 286 4.33 -3.16 3.86
C HIS A 286 5.38 -4.04 4.52
N GLY A 287 6.11 -4.83 3.73
CA GLY A 287 7.39 -5.34 4.18
C GLY A 287 8.32 -4.16 4.49
N GLY A 288 9.06 -4.27 5.58
CA GLY A 288 10.12 -3.35 5.98
C GLY A 288 11.35 -4.15 6.37
N TYR A 289 12.49 -3.47 6.53
CA TYR A 289 13.71 -4.12 7.00
C TYR A 289 13.45 -4.74 8.38
N LEU A 290 13.67 -6.06 8.50
CA LEU A 290 13.56 -6.80 9.76
C LEU A 290 12.21 -6.67 10.50
N ILE A 291 11.13 -6.36 9.80
CA ILE A 291 9.80 -6.12 10.39
C ILE A 291 9.25 -7.32 11.17
N GLN A 292 9.73 -8.53 10.90
CA GLN A 292 9.36 -9.76 11.60
C GLN A 292 9.83 -9.80 13.07
N TYR A 293 10.87 -9.02 13.42
CA TYR A 293 11.41 -8.95 14.78
C TYR A 293 10.70 -7.90 15.62
N ASP A 294 10.11 -6.91 14.97
CA ASP A 294 9.30 -5.92 15.66
C ASP A 294 7.95 -6.57 16.03
N ARG A 295 7.73 -6.80 17.33
CA ARG A 295 6.52 -7.44 17.90
C ARG A 295 5.52 -6.45 18.48
N MET A 296 5.50 -5.21 17.98
CA MET A 296 4.56 -4.18 18.44
C MET A 296 3.11 -4.67 18.54
N THR A 297 2.58 -4.57 19.74
CA THR A 297 1.21 -4.91 20.14
C THR A 297 0.19 -3.95 19.52
N GLU A 298 -1.10 -4.27 19.62
CA GLU A 298 -2.14 -3.35 19.15
C GLU A 298 -2.26 -2.09 20.02
N GLU A 299 -2.01 -2.22 21.32
CA GLU A 299 -2.02 -1.11 22.29
C GLU A 299 -0.91 -0.11 21.98
N GLU A 300 0.33 -0.57 21.78
CA GLU A 300 1.44 0.29 21.39
C GLU A 300 1.16 1.00 20.06
N LYS A 301 0.58 0.30 19.08
CA LYS A 301 0.19 0.94 17.80
C LYS A 301 -0.84 2.03 18.02
N LEU A 302 -1.82 1.80 18.88
CA LEU A 302 -2.88 2.76 19.17
C LEU A 302 -2.32 4.01 19.86
N ASP A 303 -1.44 3.83 20.86
CA ASP A 303 -0.82 4.95 21.58
C ASP A 303 0.05 5.82 20.68
N MET A 304 0.83 5.18 19.80
CA MET A 304 1.59 5.89 18.77
C MET A 304 0.67 6.57 17.76
N TYR A 305 -0.47 5.94 17.40
CA TYR A 305 -1.43 6.53 16.48
C TYR A 305 -2.07 7.80 17.05
N ILE A 306 -2.42 7.81 18.33
CA ILE A 306 -2.97 8.98 19.01
C ILE A 306 -1.97 10.14 18.99
N LYS A 307 -0.67 9.87 19.18
CA LYS A 307 0.40 10.88 19.10
C LYS A 307 0.64 11.38 17.66
N LEU A 308 0.36 10.55 16.66
CA LEU A 308 0.48 10.87 15.24
C LEU A 308 -0.73 11.67 14.71
N GLU A 309 -1.93 11.41 15.20
CA GLU A 309 -3.18 11.94 14.66
C GLU A 309 -3.21 13.46 14.38
N PRO A 310 -2.64 14.35 15.22
CA PRO A 310 -2.59 15.78 14.93
C PRO A 310 -1.89 16.14 13.60
N GLU A 311 -0.98 15.28 13.14
CA GLU A 311 -0.28 15.45 11.86
C GLU A 311 -1.10 14.99 10.65
N LEU A 312 -2.14 14.17 10.89
CA LEU A 312 -2.95 13.54 9.86
C LEU A 312 -4.20 14.35 9.53
N VAL A 313 -4.82 14.98 10.53
CA VAL A 313 -6.04 15.78 10.38
C VAL A 313 -5.79 17.00 9.48
N ILE A 314 -6.82 17.39 8.74
CA ILE A 314 -6.70 18.42 7.69
C ILE A 314 -7.48 19.68 8.00
N PHE A 315 -8.47 19.63 8.90
CA PHE A 315 -9.22 20.81 9.31
C PHE A 315 -8.55 21.50 10.50
N GLU A 316 -8.39 22.83 10.42
CA GLU A 316 -7.76 23.61 11.49
C GLU A 316 -8.53 23.51 12.81
N GLN A 317 -9.87 23.51 12.75
CA GLN A 317 -10.69 23.32 13.94
C GLN A 317 -10.34 22.02 14.67
N THR A 318 -10.22 20.91 13.94
CA THR A 318 -9.86 19.62 14.53
C THR A 318 -8.44 19.60 15.08
N LYS A 319 -7.48 20.26 14.42
CA LYS A 319 -6.13 20.43 14.96
C LYS A 319 -6.15 21.19 16.28
N ASN A 320 -6.86 22.32 16.32
CA ASN A 320 -6.98 23.15 17.51
C ASN A 320 -7.65 22.38 18.65
N GLU A 321 -8.72 21.62 18.38
CA GLU A 321 -9.37 20.76 19.37
C GLU A 321 -8.42 19.70 19.95
N LEU A 322 -7.61 19.05 19.10
CA LEU A 322 -6.60 18.08 19.55
C LEU A 322 -5.50 18.74 20.37
N GLU A 323 -5.06 19.94 19.99
CA GLU A 323 -4.06 20.70 20.73
C GLU A 323 -4.59 21.17 22.09
N ILE A 324 -5.81 21.69 22.14
CA ILE A 324 -6.50 22.09 23.38
C ILE A 324 -6.62 20.89 24.32
N ASN A 325 -7.07 19.74 23.83
CA ASN A 325 -7.20 18.54 24.65
C ASN A 325 -5.85 18.08 25.20
N LYS A 326 -4.80 18.11 24.37
CA LYS A 326 -3.44 17.80 24.82
C LYS A 326 -2.92 18.78 25.87
N LEU A 327 -3.24 20.06 25.74
CA LEU A 327 -2.87 21.07 26.74
C LEU A 327 -3.63 20.86 28.04
N ARG A 328 -4.92 20.48 27.99
CA ARG A 328 -5.71 20.13 29.18
C ARG A 328 -5.14 18.92 29.91
N ASP A 329 -4.84 17.82 29.20
CA ASP A 329 -4.24 16.62 29.81
C ASP A 329 -2.93 16.96 30.54
N LYS A 330 -2.11 17.85 29.98
CA LYS A 330 -0.87 18.33 30.62
C LYS A 330 -1.13 19.20 31.84
N VAL A 331 -2.18 20.03 31.82
CA VAL A 331 -2.56 20.85 32.98
C VAL A 331 -3.02 19.95 34.12
N ASP A 332 -3.84 18.94 33.83
CA ASP A 332 -4.29 17.97 34.83
C ASP A 332 -3.10 17.20 35.44
N GLU A 333 -2.14 16.77 34.61
CA GLU A 333 -0.89 16.13 35.07
C GLU A 333 -0.06 17.06 35.98
N ILE A 334 0.07 18.33 35.60
CA ILE A 334 0.78 19.35 36.41
C ILE A 334 0.08 19.54 37.75
N ASP A 335 -1.24 19.56 37.78
CA ASP A 335 -1.99 19.77 39.02
C ASP A 335 -1.90 18.57 39.97
N LEU A 336 -1.89 17.34 39.44
CA LEU A 336 -1.57 16.13 40.21
C LEU A 336 -0.15 16.19 40.79
N LEU A 337 0.85 16.54 39.97
CA LEU A 337 2.24 16.68 40.43
C LEU A 337 2.40 17.77 41.50
N LYS A 338 1.67 18.89 41.39
CA LYS A 338 1.66 19.93 42.43
C LYS A 338 1.06 19.41 43.73
N GLU A 339 0.02 18.58 43.66
CA GLU A 339 -0.58 17.97 44.84
C GLU A 339 0.40 17.01 45.53
N ASP A 340 1.09 16.17 44.76
CA ASP A 340 2.11 15.26 45.28
C ASP A 340 3.30 16.02 45.89
N ILE A 341 3.78 17.10 45.25
CA ILE A 341 4.82 17.97 45.82
C ILE A 341 4.35 18.59 47.14
N ARG A 342 3.09 19.01 47.25
CA ARG A 342 2.54 19.53 48.52
C ARG A 342 2.56 18.45 49.60
N LYS A 343 2.12 17.22 49.30
CA LYS A 343 2.14 16.09 50.23
C LYS A 343 3.56 15.76 50.68
N LEU A 344 4.52 15.72 49.75
CA LEU A 344 5.93 15.47 50.04
C LEU A 344 6.53 16.56 50.93
N ARG A 345 6.26 17.85 50.65
CA ARG A 345 6.71 18.96 51.50
C ARG A 345 6.15 18.88 52.92
N GLN A 346 4.87 18.50 53.06
CA GLN A 346 4.26 18.30 54.38
C GLN A 346 4.89 17.10 55.13
N ALA A 347 5.15 16.00 54.44
CA ALA A 347 5.80 14.83 55.02
C ALA A 347 7.24 15.14 55.46
N GLN A 348 7.98 15.87 54.62
CA GLN A 348 9.34 16.33 54.93
C GLN A 348 9.33 17.27 56.15
N ALA A 349 8.45 18.28 56.18
CA ALA A 349 8.33 19.18 57.33
C ALA A 349 8.02 18.43 58.64
N LYS A 350 7.16 17.40 58.60
CA LYS A 350 6.89 16.54 59.77
C LYS A 350 8.13 15.73 60.19
N SER A 351 8.91 15.22 59.23
CA SER A 351 10.15 14.51 59.50
C SER A 351 11.20 15.42 60.13
N ASP A 352 11.40 16.60 59.55
CA ASP A 352 12.35 17.61 60.03
C ASP A 352 11.98 18.06 61.44
N MET A 353 10.68 18.25 61.73
CA MET A 353 10.20 18.60 63.07
C MET A 353 10.49 17.50 64.10
N LYS A 354 10.34 16.21 63.73
CA LYS A 354 10.73 15.08 64.60
C LYS A 354 12.24 15.02 64.85
N ILE A 355 13.04 15.34 63.84
CA ILE A 355 14.51 15.40 63.97
C ILE A 355 14.89 16.54 64.92
N ILE A 356 14.35 17.74 64.72
CA ILE A 356 14.57 18.90 65.59
C ILE A 356 14.18 18.57 67.04
N GLN A 357 13.03 17.94 67.26
CA GLN A 357 12.58 17.52 68.59
C GLN A 357 13.59 16.57 69.24
N ARG A 358 14.04 15.53 68.53
CA ARG A 358 15.06 14.60 69.04
C ARG A 358 16.39 15.26 69.35
N ILE A 359 16.77 16.29 68.60
CA ILE A 359 18.03 17.02 68.84
C ILE A 359 17.87 17.91 70.09
N ARG A 360 16.71 18.54 70.29
CA ARG A 360 16.37 19.26 71.54
C ARG A 360 16.37 18.34 72.75
N ASP A 361 15.75 17.18 72.65
CA ASP A 361 15.69 16.19 73.75
C ASP A 361 17.09 15.71 74.18
N LYS A 362 18.08 15.80 73.28
CA LYS A 362 19.50 15.49 73.54
C LYS A 362 20.32 16.69 74.05
N GLY A 363 19.71 17.86 74.22
CA GLY A 363 20.37 19.08 74.73
C GLY A 363 21.38 19.72 73.78
N LEU A 364 21.36 19.35 72.49
CA LEU A 364 22.32 19.83 71.48
C LEU A 364 21.93 21.18 70.86
N ILE A 365 20.67 21.59 71.01
CA ILE A 365 20.14 22.90 70.60
C ILE A 365 19.11 23.32 71.68
N PRO A 366 19.00 24.61 72.05
CA PRO A 366 17.99 25.09 73.01
C PRO A 366 16.53 24.73 72.69
#